data_AF-A0A967VYJ5-F1
#
_entry.id   AF-A0A967VYJ5-F1
#
_cell.length_a   1.000
_cell.length_b   1.000
_cell.length_c   1.000
_cell.angle_alpha   90.00
_cell.angle_beta   90.00
_cell.angle_gamma   90.00
#
_symmetry.space_group_name_H-M   'P 1'
#
loop_
_entity.id
_entity.type
_entity.pdbx_description
1 polymer ?
#
loop_
_entity_poly.entity_id
_entity_poly.type
_entity_poly.pdbx_seq_one_letter_code
_entity_poly.pdbx_strand_id
1 'polypeptide(L)'
;YIYDKDNSALIYPNDPEVSASALVTDQLFEFQTSADADDYRLIFHCQTTNASAYDLTLTVSVGPSKKLIGSPITDFEAYTPTVTNFTLGNGTLDFNYRRIGDSIQVLGWIYLGSTSSVGTQPRFSLPSGLSGDTTKFNSQQNLGYAYLLDNDNTGNRDGAHVRHDANDLYFIVEGGGNITATLPFTWAVNDQITFSAVIPISGWGTNLQLSDIETNRDIVAEGAGNGGGAVTASTTNIDFTETLDTSASFDGTTFTLPMSGDFIITGSMLFTTNADRTPSLYVGGALNKIIGPKVSGDTVGIGSIYRGIKGDALTIRTETNGGTLSNSSTYHNITIKKIDTNKNILSGDVVACRYSSNSGQSLTTAGNPNTLLFEDKEFDTHNMYNTGTGIAELPASGKYFIYSLFRLADAAYTAGQASNTAIDVNGSTVARKIEEYDVTLTTSRSIQISCLIDGVKGDQINIDKTVAVNASLVASSEQNI
;
A
#
# COMPACT_ATOMS: atom_id res chain seq x y z
N TYR A 1 -17.11 4.54 7.26
CA TYR A 1 -16.56 3.18 7.54
C TYR A 1 -17.17 2.16 6.60
N ILE A 2 -16.48 1.05 6.36
CA ILE A 2 -17.01 -0.12 5.68
C ILE A 2 -17.03 -1.27 6.68
N TYR A 3 -18.09 -2.05 6.75
CA TYR A 3 -18.16 -3.25 7.57
C TYR A 3 -18.27 -4.46 6.66
N ASP A 4 -17.25 -5.29 6.68
CA ASP A 4 -17.24 -6.63 6.08
C ASP A 4 -18.09 -7.53 6.97
N LYS A 5 -19.23 -7.95 6.42
CA LYS A 5 -20.23 -8.68 7.19
C LYS A 5 -19.91 -10.17 7.26
N ASP A 6 -19.25 -10.71 6.25
CA ASP A 6 -18.88 -12.12 6.19
C ASP A 6 -17.76 -12.40 7.21
N ASN A 7 -16.78 -11.50 7.29
CA ASN A 7 -15.65 -11.62 8.21
C ASN A 7 -15.85 -10.90 9.54
N SER A 8 -17.01 -10.26 9.74
CA SER A 8 -17.33 -9.47 10.94
C SER A 8 -16.29 -8.39 11.25
N ALA A 9 -15.69 -7.79 10.22
CA ALA A 9 -14.56 -6.87 10.35
C ALA A 9 -14.95 -5.43 9.98
N LEU A 10 -14.48 -4.46 10.76
CA LEU A 10 -14.64 -3.04 10.43
C LEU A 10 -13.41 -2.56 9.65
N ILE A 11 -13.63 -2.14 8.42
CA ILE A 11 -12.63 -1.60 7.50
C ILE A 11 -12.69 -0.07 7.52
N TYR A 12 -11.51 0.54 7.65
CA TYR A 12 -11.34 1.98 7.62
C TYR A 12 -10.92 2.42 6.20
N PRO A 13 -11.81 3.10 5.44
CA PRO A 13 -11.45 3.58 4.10
C PRO A 13 -10.42 4.72 4.19
N ASN A 14 -9.69 4.98 3.10
CA ASN A 14 -8.90 6.21 2.99
C ASN A 14 -9.84 7.43 2.97
N ASP A 15 -9.38 8.56 3.50
CA ASP A 15 -10.13 9.82 3.58
C ASP A 15 -11.64 9.66 3.92
N PRO A 16 -11.96 9.03 5.07
CA PRO A 16 -13.33 8.66 5.43
C PRO A 16 -14.20 9.84 5.88
N GLU A 17 -13.63 11.04 5.96
CA GLU A 17 -14.29 12.23 6.50
C GLU A 17 -15.15 12.91 5.43
N VAL A 18 -16.45 13.00 5.69
CA VAL A 18 -17.38 13.77 4.86
C VAL A 18 -17.52 15.16 5.46
N SER A 19 -17.05 16.18 4.72
CA SER A 19 -17.17 17.57 5.15
C SER A 19 -18.58 18.09 4.94
N ALA A 20 -19.09 18.87 5.91
CA ALA A 20 -20.35 19.59 5.74
C ALA A 20 -20.16 20.70 4.69
N SER A 21 -20.97 20.68 3.64
CA SER A 21 -20.93 21.65 2.54
C SER A 21 -22.35 22.10 2.19
N ALA A 22 -22.53 23.39 1.93
CA ALA A 22 -23.77 23.95 1.37
C ALA A 22 -23.90 23.74 -0.15
N LEU A 23 -22.86 23.19 -0.78
CA LEU A 23 -22.78 22.86 -2.20
C LEU A 23 -22.70 21.34 -2.38
N VAL A 24 -23.17 20.84 -3.51
CA VAL A 24 -22.97 19.43 -3.90
C VAL A 24 -21.48 19.18 -4.06
N THR A 25 -20.94 18.26 -3.26
CA THR A 25 -19.53 17.86 -3.28
C THR A 25 -19.43 16.35 -3.49
N ASP A 26 -18.56 15.94 -4.41
CA ASP A 26 -18.23 14.53 -4.58
C ASP A 26 -17.17 14.14 -3.55
N GLN A 27 -17.48 13.14 -2.72
CA GLN A 27 -16.53 12.53 -1.79
C GLN A 27 -16.07 11.20 -2.37
N LEU A 28 -14.75 11.06 -2.55
CA LEU A 28 -14.13 9.80 -2.95
C LEU A 28 -13.42 9.18 -1.75
N PHE A 29 -13.56 7.87 -1.62
CA PHE A 29 -12.78 7.04 -0.71
C PHE A 29 -12.62 5.64 -1.30
N GLU A 30 -11.56 4.96 -0.90
CA GLU A 30 -11.16 3.64 -1.31
C GLU A 30 -11.01 2.75 -0.07
N PHE A 31 -11.36 1.48 -0.22
CA PHE A 31 -11.14 0.45 0.78
C PHE A 31 -10.73 -0.83 0.09
N GLN A 32 -9.99 -1.66 0.80
CA GLN A 32 -9.63 -2.99 0.32
C GLN A 32 -10.73 -3.98 0.72
N THR A 33 -11.26 -4.70 -0.25
CA THR A 33 -12.13 -5.86 0.00
C THR A 33 -11.28 -7.02 0.50
N SER A 34 -11.80 -7.76 1.46
CA SER A 34 -11.27 -9.06 1.86
C SER A 34 -11.36 -10.04 0.68
N ALA A 35 -10.42 -11.00 0.60
CA ALA A 35 -10.33 -11.92 -0.53
C ALA A 35 -11.50 -12.92 -0.61
N ASP A 36 -12.26 -13.05 0.47
CA ASP A 36 -13.27 -14.07 0.73
C ASP A 36 -14.64 -13.50 1.13
N ALA A 37 -14.83 -12.18 1.07
CA ALA A 37 -16.09 -11.54 1.43
C ALA A 37 -16.83 -10.97 0.21
N ASP A 38 -18.14 -11.17 0.22
CA ASP A 38 -19.06 -10.76 -0.83
C ASP A 38 -20.14 -9.78 -0.30
N ASP A 39 -20.28 -9.63 1.02
CA ASP A 39 -21.28 -8.75 1.67
C ASP A 39 -20.62 -7.64 2.52
N TYR A 40 -20.85 -6.39 2.11
CA TYR A 40 -20.33 -5.18 2.77
C TYR A 40 -21.42 -4.18 3.14
N ARG A 41 -21.21 -3.47 4.25
CA ARG A 41 -22.07 -2.36 4.69
C ARG A 41 -21.28 -1.05 4.75
N LEU A 42 -21.76 -0.04 4.01
CA LEU A 42 -21.31 1.34 4.16
C LEU A 42 -21.96 1.98 5.40
N ILE A 43 -21.13 2.58 6.27
CA ILE A 43 -21.57 3.22 7.51
C ILE A 43 -21.14 4.69 7.51
N PHE A 44 -22.14 5.57 7.57
CA PHE A 44 -21.97 6.98 7.90
C PHE A 44 -22.14 7.15 9.41
N HIS A 45 -21.15 7.75 10.06
CA HIS A 45 -21.14 7.93 11.51
C HIS A 45 -20.94 9.40 11.82
N CYS A 46 -21.83 9.96 12.63
CA CYS A 46 -21.68 11.30 13.20
C CYS A 46 -21.24 11.15 14.66
N GLN A 47 -19.98 11.48 14.96
CA GLN A 47 -19.44 11.43 16.31
C GLN A 47 -19.52 12.82 16.97
N THR A 48 -20.72 13.23 17.36
CA THR A 48 -20.93 14.49 18.08
C THR A 48 -21.89 14.32 19.24
N THR A 49 -21.69 15.11 20.29
CA THR A 49 -22.62 15.21 21.44
C THR A 49 -23.68 16.31 21.22
N ASN A 50 -23.63 17.02 20.09
CA ASN A 50 -24.55 18.09 19.75
C ASN A 50 -25.94 17.52 19.37
N ALA A 51 -27.00 18.03 19.99
CA ALA A 51 -28.38 17.59 19.80
C ALA A 51 -29.05 18.18 18.54
N SER A 52 -28.30 18.88 17.69
CA SER A 52 -28.81 19.47 16.45
C SER A 52 -29.12 18.40 15.41
N ALA A 53 -30.18 18.59 14.62
CA ALA A 53 -30.51 17.70 13.51
C ALA A 53 -29.46 17.84 12.38
N TYR A 54 -28.98 16.71 11.88
CA TYR A 54 -28.07 16.63 10.74
C TYR A 54 -28.80 15.92 9.59
N ASP A 55 -28.96 16.61 8.47
CA ASP A 55 -29.49 16.02 7.24
C ASP A 55 -28.34 15.68 6.29
N LEU A 56 -28.32 14.44 5.79
CA LEU A 56 -27.35 13.97 4.79
C LEU A 56 -28.10 13.46 3.58
N THR A 57 -27.94 14.14 2.44
CA THR A 57 -28.44 13.68 1.14
C THR A 57 -27.26 13.20 0.31
N LEU A 58 -27.35 11.98 -0.24
CA LEU A 58 -26.25 11.38 -0.97
C LEU A 58 -26.73 10.45 -2.08
N THR A 59 -25.85 10.29 -3.07
CA THR A 59 -25.91 9.24 -4.08
C THR A 59 -24.66 8.40 -3.91
N VAL A 60 -24.80 7.09 -3.75
CA VAL A 60 -23.66 6.18 -3.57
C VAL A 60 -23.43 5.38 -4.84
N SER A 61 -22.18 5.40 -5.31
CA SER A 61 -21.69 4.46 -6.31
C SER A 61 -20.46 3.74 -5.76
N VAL A 62 -20.46 2.40 -5.82
CA VAL A 62 -19.32 1.56 -5.44
C VAL A 62 -18.95 0.71 -6.65
N GLY A 63 -17.65 0.63 -6.94
CA GLY A 63 -17.14 -0.23 -8.00
C GLY A 63 -15.64 -0.46 -7.83
N PRO A 64 -15.10 -1.56 -8.37
CA PRO A 64 -13.66 -1.79 -8.36
C PRO A 64 -12.95 -0.63 -9.09
N SER A 65 -11.99 0.01 -8.43
CA SER A 65 -11.07 0.91 -9.15
C SER A 65 -10.22 0.03 -10.07
N LYS A 66 -10.35 0.22 -11.39
CA LYS A 66 -9.42 -0.38 -12.35
C LYS A 66 -8.08 0.32 -12.14
N LYS A 67 -7.27 -0.19 -11.21
CA LYS A 67 -5.88 0.21 -11.07
C LYS A 67 -5.13 -0.30 -12.31
N LEU A 68 -5.05 0.54 -13.32
CA LEU A 68 -4.28 0.27 -14.54
C LEU A 68 -2.79 0.39 -14.22
N ILE A 69 -2.19 -0.74 -13.84
CA ILE A 69 -0.73 -0.87 -13.77
C ILE A 69 -0.22 -1.00 -15.23
N GLY A 70 0.13 0.13 -15.83
CA GLY A 70 0.63 0.25 -17.20
C GLY A 70 -0.45 0.55 -18.25
N SER A 71 -0.05 1.17 -19.36
CA SER A 71 -0.91 1.29 -20.54
C SER A 71 -1.36 -0.11 -20.96
N PRO A 72 -2.67 -0.39 -21.10
CA PRO A 72 -3.13 -1.72 -21.48
C PRO A 72 -2.56 -2.07 -22.86
N ILE A 73 -1.73 -3.10 -22.90
CA ILE A 73 -1.29 -3.75 -24.14
C ILE A 73 -1.90 -5.15 -24.12
N THR A 74 -2.70 -5.47 -25.13
CA THR A 74 -3.28 -6.81 -25.27
C THR A 74 -2.44 -7.66 -26.23
N ASP A 75 -2.69 -8.96 -26.22
CA ASP A 75 -2.27 -9.84 -27.31
C ASP A 75 -2.97 -9.48 -28.62
N PHE A 76 -2.43 -9.96 -29.73
CA PHE A 76 -3.07 -9.83 -31.04
C PHE A 76 -4.27 -10.76 -31.14
N GLU A 77 -5.40 -10.20 -31.56
CA GLU A 77 -6.63 -10.93 -31.86
C GLU A 77 -6.95 -10.79 -33.35
N ALA A 78 -7.30 -11.90 -33.98
CA ALA A 78 -7.74 -11.91 -35.37
C ALA A 78 -9.16 -11.34 -35.49
N TYR A 79 -9.42 -10.56 -36.54
CA TYR A 79 -10.77 -10.08 -36.85
C TYR A 79 -11.01 -10.08 -38.36
N THR A 80 -12.27 -10.13 -38.77
CA THR A 80 -12.64 -10.05 -40.20
C THR A 80 -13.36 -8.72 -40.44
N PRO A 81 -12.77 -7.77 -41.21
CA PRO A 81 -13.43 -6.52 -41.51
C PRO A 81 -14.59 -6.74 -42.48
N THR A 82 -15.62 -5.91 -42.36
CA THR A 82 -16.57 -5.71 -43.45
C THR A 82 -15.90 -4.84 -44.53
N VAL A 83 -16.23 -5.10 -45.79
CA VAL A 83 -15.59 -4.44 -46.94
C VAL A 83 -16.60 -3.60 -47.72
N THR A 84 -16.20 -2.39 -48.10
CA THR A 84 -16.96 -1.49 -48.98
C THR A 84 -16.07 -1.05 -50.14
N ASN A 85 -16.63 -0.93 -51.35
CA ASN A 85 -15.89 -0.66 -52.59
C ASN A 85 -14.73 -1.65 -52.87
N PHE A 86 -14.87 -2.87 -52.36
CA PHE A 86 -13.94 -3.97 -52.55
C PHE A 86 -14.73 -5.28 -52.56
N THR A 87 -14.46 -6.14 -53.55
CA THR A 87 -15.02 -7.49 -53.61
C THR A 87 -13.91 -8.48 -53.34
N LEU A 88 -14.00 -9.22 -52.25
CA LEU A 88 -12.99 -10.22 -51.89
C LEU A 88 -12.98 -11.42 -52.84
N GLY A 89 -14.14 -11.87 -53.32
CA GLY A 89 -14.24 -13.05 -54.15
C GLY A 89 -13.62 -14.29 -53.49
N ASN A 90 -12.70 -14.94 -54.19
CA ASN A 90 -11.88 -16.06 -53.70
C ASN A 90 -10.50 -15.63 -53.16
N GLY A 91 -10.30 -14.34 -52.87
CA GLY A 91 -9.13 -13.83 -52.19
C GLY A 91 -9.13 -14.09 -50.68
N THR A 92 -8.10 -13.58 -50.00
CA THR A 92 -7.88 -13.75 -48.55
C THR A 92 -7.77 -12.39 -47.84
N LEU A 93 -8.41 -12.26 -46.67
CA LEU A 93 -8.19 -11.19 -45.70
C LEU A 93 -7.64 -11.81 -44.41
N ASP A 94 -6.48 -11.34 -43.96
CA ASP A 94 -5.90 -11.71 -42.67
C ASP A 94 -5.60 -10.42 -41.89
N PHE A 95 -6.42 -10.14 -40.88
CA PHE A 95 -6.37 -8.91 -40.10
C PHE A 95 -6.26 -9.27 -38.62
N ASN A 96 -5.34 -8.60 -37.93
CA ASN A 96 -5.08 -8.77 -36.52
C ASN A 96 -4.97 -7.40 -35.86
N TYR A 97 -5.50 -7.28 -34.64
CA TYR A 97 -5.39 -6.05 -33.88
C TYR A 97 -5.00 -6.32 -32.43
N ARG A 98 -4.40 -5.32 -31.80
CA ARG A 98 -4.22 -5.29 -30.34
C ARG A 98 -4.42 -3.89 -29.81
N ARG A 99 -4.83 -3.76 -28.56
CA ARG A 99 -4.85 -2.47 -27.86
C ARG A 99 -3.43 -2.07 -27.47
N ILE A 100 -3.12 -0.79 -27.61
CA ILE A 100 -1.90 -0.13 -27.13
C ILE A 100 -2.28 1.23 -26.52
N GLY A 101 -2.57 1.24 -25.21
CA GLY A 101 -2.98 2.45 -24.50
C GLY A 101 -4.37 2.93 -24.94
N ASP A 102 -4.41 4.12 -25.55
CA ASP A 102 -5.64 4.75 -26.07
C ASP A 102 -5.94 4.42 -27.54
N SER A 103 -5.08 3.61 -28.16
CA SER A 103 -5.12 3.29 -29.58
C SER A 103 -5.18 1.78 -29.80
N ILE A 104 -5.57 1.35 -30.99
CA ILE A 104 -5.31 0.00 -31.48
C ILE A 104 -4.16 0.02 -32.48
N GLN A 105 -3.34 -1.03 -32.46
CA GLN A 105 -2.46 -1.36 -33.57
C GLN A 105 -3.17 -2.40 -34.43
N VAL A 106 -3.28 -2.12 -35.73
CA VAL A 106 -3.86 -3.03 -36.72
C VAL A 106 -2.76 -3.46 -37.68
N LEU A 107 -2.67 -4.77 -37.91
CA LEU A 107 -1.87 -5.39 -38.95
C LEU A 107 -2.82 -6.08 -39.92
N GLY A 108 -2.61 -5.92 -41.22
CA GLY A 108 -3.45 -6.58 -42.21
C GLY A 108 -2.70 -7.00 -43.47
N TRP A 109 -3.14 -8.12 -44.02
CA TRP A 109 -2.70 -8.68 -45.29
C TRP A 109 -3.92 -9.05 -46.14
N ILE A 110 -3.92 -8.60 -47.38
CA ILE A 110 -4.97 -8.84 -48.37
C ILE A 110 -4.31 -9.49 -49.58
N TYR A 111 -4.90 -10.58 -50.06
CA TYR A 111 -4.46 -11.29 -51.26
C TYR A 111 -5.61 -11.41 -52.26
N LEU A 112 -5.44 -10.89 -53.48
CA LEU A 112 -6.47 -10.92 -54.50
C LEU A 112 -6.49 -12.28 -55.21
N GLY A 113 -7.60 -13.00 -55.11
CA GLY A 113 -7.93 -14.13 -55.97
C GLY A 113 -8.53 -13.71 -57.32
N SER A 114 -8.72 -14.65 -58.23
CA SER A 114 -9.21 -14.42 -59.60
C SER A 114 -10.62 -13.82 -59.71
N THR A 115 -11.41 -13.84 -58.64
CA THR A 115 -12.74 -13.21 -58.59
C THR A 115 -12.80 -11.96 -57.71
N SER A 116 -11.64 -11.47 -57.26
CA SER A 116 -11.54 -10.22 -56.48
C SER A 116 -11.68 -9.01 -57.40
N SER A 117 -12.16 -7.89 -56.87
CA SER A 117 -12.11 -6.60 -57.57
C SER A 117 -11.95 -5.42 -56.62
N VAL A 118 -11.19 -4.42 -57.05
CA VAL A 118 -10.92 -3.19 -56.28
C VAL A 118 -11.69 -2.03 -56.90
N GLY A 119 -12.58 -1.42 -56.11
CA GLY A 119 -13.32 -0.22 -56.50
C GLY A 119 -12.57 1.07 -56.16
N THR A 120 -13.27 2.20 -56.28
CA THR A 120 -12.74 3.49 -55.82
C THR A 120 -12.80 3.57 -54.29
N GLN A 121 -11.66 3.84 -53.66
CA GLN A 121 -11.49 3.95 -52.22
C GLN A 121 -12.04 2.73 -51.48
N PRO A 122 -11.37 1.56 -51.58
CA PRO A 122 -11.73 0.40 -50.78
C PRO A 122 -11.62 0.73 -49.28
N ARG A 123 -12.59 0.25 -48.50
CA ARG A 123 -12.75 0.49 -47.06
C ARG A 123 -12.89 -0.81 -46.31
N PHE A 124 -12.28 -0.87 -45.14
CA PHE A 124 -12.23 -2.05 -44.27
C PHE A 124 -12.64 -1.61 -42.86
N SER A 125 -13.71 -2.17 -42.32
CA SER A 125 -14.19 -1.74 -41.00
C SER A 125 -13.18 -2.03 -39.89
N LEU A 126 -13.20 -1.21 -38.85
CA LEU A 126 -12.54 -1.48 -37.59
C LEU A 126 -13.17 -2.72 -36.90
N PRO A 127 -12.49 -3.33 -35.91
CA PRO A 127 -13.06 -4.41 -35.10
C PRO A 127 -14.40 -4.00 -34.48
N SER A 128 -15.32 -4.96 -34.35
CA SER A 128 -16.68 -4.70 -33.83
C SER A 128 -16.65 -4.05 -32.45
N GLY A 129 -17.46 -3.01 -32.26
CA GLY A 129 -17.56 -2.27 -31.00
C GLY A 129 -16.49 -1.20 -30.79
N LEU A 130 -15.54 -1.03 -31.73
CA LEU A 130 -14.55 0.04 -31.69
C LEU A 130 -14.90 1.15 -32.69
N SER A 131 -14.69 2.40 -32.28
CA SER A 131 -14.85 3.58 -33.12
C SER A 131 -13.56 4.39 -33.12
N GLY A 132 -13.05 4.74 -34.30
CA GLY A 132 -11.89 5.63 -34.43
C GLY A 132 -12.19 7.02 -33.84
N ASP A 133 -11.23 7.58 -33.12
CA ASP A 133 -11.32 8.93 -32.55
C ASP A 133 -10.85 9.97 -33.57
N THR A 134 -11.80 10.53 -34.31
CA THR A 134 -11.52 11.56 -35.33
C THR A 134 -11.24 12.94 -34.73
N THR A 135 -11.35 13.10 -33.41
CA THR A 135 -11.04 14.36 -32.72
C THR A 135 -9.56 14.48 -32.36
N LYS A 136 -8.88 13.35 -32.12
CA LYS A 136 -7.42 13.30 -31.89
C LYS A 136 -6.64 13.41 -33.19
N PHE A 137 -7.04 12.62 -34.19
CA PHE A 137 -6.50 12.68 -35.54
C PHE A 137 -7.65 12.73 -36.53
N ASN A 138 -7.66 13.75 -37.38
CA ASN A 138 -8.72 13.88 -38.38
C ASN A 138 -8.55 12.81 -39.47
N SER A 139 -9.62 12.57 -40.24
CA SER A 139 -9.63 11.49 -41.22
C SER A 139 -8.62 11.66 -42.37
N GLN A 140 -7.98 12.82 -42.51
CA GLN A 140 -7.00 13.08 -43.56
C GLN A 140 -5.55 12.80 -43.13
N GLN A 141 -5.31 12.47 -41.86
CA GLN A 141 -3.97 12.19 -41.35
C GLN A 141 -3.56 10.74 -41.61
N ASN A 142 -2.30 10.56 -42.00
CA ASN A 142 -1.70 9.26 -42.22
C ASN A 142 -1.29 8.67 -40.87
N LEU A 143 -1.91 7.55 -40.48
CA LEU A 143 -1.66 6.86 -39.19
C LEU A 143 -1.03 5.47 -39.36
N GLY A 144 -0.59 5.17 -40.57
CA GLY A 144 0.05 3.91 -40.90
C GLY A 144 0.61 3.91 -42.31
N TYR A 145 1.28 2.81 -42.64
CA TYR A 145 1.86 2.57 -43.95
C TYR A 145 1.33 1.27 -44.52
N ALA A 146 1.17 1.25 -45.84
CA ALA A 146 0.77 0.10 -46.62
C ALA A 146 1.73 -0.09 -47.79
N TYR A 147 1.94 -1.34 -48.18
CA TYR A 147 2.65 -1.75 -49.37
C TYR A 147 1.66 -2.41 -50.32
N LEU A 148 1.61 -1.89 -51.56
CA LEU A 148 0.77 -2.39 -52.63
C LEU A 148 1.69 -3.12 -53.62
N LEU A 149 1.45 -4.41 -53.83
CA LEU A 149 2.25 -5.27 -54.70
C LEU A 149 1.44 -5.62 -55.95
N ASP A 150 1.93 -5.17 -57.10
CA ASP A 150 1.52 -5.66 -58.43
C ASP A 150 2.31 -6.94 -58.73
N ASN A 151 1.64 -8.08 -58.71
CA ASN A 151 2.32 -9.39 -58.77
C ASN A 151 2.49 -9.91 -60.21
N ASP A 152 2.63 -9.00 -61.19
CA ASP A 152 2.71 -9.27 -62.62
C ASP A 152 4.14 -9.50 -63.16
N ASN A 153 4.93 -10.40 -62.56
CA ASN A 153 6.33 -10.71 -62.99
C ASN A 153 7.34 -9.54 -62.95
N THR A 154 6.91 -8.28 -62.82
CA THR A 154 7.78 -7.09 -62.67
C THR A 154 7.92 -6.64 -61.22
N GLY A 155 7.05 -7.11 -60.31
CA GLY A 155 7.16 -6.93 -58.87
C GLY A 155 7.15 -5.46 -58.45
N ASN A 156 6.33 -4.64 -59.11
CA ASN A 156 6.26 -3.22 -58.80
C ASN A 156 5.64 -3.03 -57.42
N ARG A 157 6.26 -2.17 -56.60
CA ARG A 157 5.84 -1.91 -55.22
C ARG A 157 5.54 -0.44 -55.09
N ASP A 158 4.28 -0.13 -54.81
CA ASP A 158 3.87 1.24 -54.53
C ASP A 158 3.66 1.43 -53.02
N GLY A 159 4.17 2.56 -52.52
CA GLY A 159 3.91 3.02 -51.18
C GLY A 159 2.48 3.56 -51.06
N ALA A 160 1.85 3.28 -49.92
CA ALA A 160 0.58 3.86 -49.56
C ALA A 160 0.53 4.20 -48.07
N HIS A 161 -0.39 5.07 -47.70
CA HIS A 161 -0.67 5.45 -46.32
C HIS A 161 -2.01 4.89 -45.88
N VAL A 162 -2.09 4.52 -44.60
CA VAL A 162 -3.35 4.14 -43.96
C VAL A 162 -3.96 5.35 -43.28
N ARG A 163 -5.24 5.59 -43.53
CA ARG A 163 -6.06 6.58 -42.86
C ARG A 163 -7.27 5.89 -42.24
N HIS A 164 -7.96 6.61 -41.37
CA HIS A 164 -9.18 6.12 -40.75
C HIS A 164 -10.28 7.17 -40.75
N ASP A 165 -11.50 6.73 -40.48
CA ASP A 165 -12.55 7.57 -39.94
C ASP A 165 -13.10 6.94 -38.65
N ALA A 166 -14.36 7.20 -38.31
CA ALA A 166 -14.97 6.63 -37.12
C ALA A 166 -15.14 5.11 -37.24
N ASN A 167 -15.34 4.57 -38.45
CA ASN A 167 -15.75 3.19 -38.65
C ASN A 167 -14.74 2.36 -39.46
N ASP A 168 -14.01 3.00 -40.37
CA ASP A 168 -13.24 2.30 -41.40
C ASP A 168 -11.77 2.73 -41.44
N LEU A 169 -10.94 1.78 -41.88
CA LEU A 169 -9.61 1.99 -42.43
C LEU A 169 -9.69 2.11 -43.96
N TYR A 170 -8.85 2.97 -44.52
CA TYR A 170 -8.72 3.10 -45.97
C TYR A 170 -7.32 3.56 -46.37
N PHE A 171 -6.99 3.37 -47.64
CA PHE A 171 -5.64 3.60 -48.16
C PHE A 171 -5.58 4.78 -49.13
N ILE A 172 -4.47 5.51 -49.11
CA ILE A 172 -4.15 6.61 -50.02
C ILE A 172 -2.79 6.31 -50.66
N VAL A 173 -2.68 6.41 -51.98
CA VAL A 173 -1.40 6.18 -52.68
C VAL A 173 -0.40 7.29 -52.38
N GLU A 174 0.88 6.99 -52.47
CA GLU A 174 1.96 7.97 -52.34
C GLU A 174 1.74 9.12 -53.36
N GLY A 175 1.68 10.36 -52.88
CA GLY A 175 1.28 11.53 -53.68
C GLY A 175 -0.17 12.02 -53.45
N GLY A 176 -0.97 11.33 -52.63
CA GLY A 176 -2.23 11.85 -52.08
C GLY A 176 -3.51 11.47 -52.83
N GLY A 177 -3.45 10.53 -53.77
CA GLY A 177 -4.61 10.01 -54.51
C GLY A 177 -5.34 8.86 -53.79
N ASN A 178 -6.63 8.70 -54.04
CA ASN A 178 -7.38 7.53 -53.58
C ASN A 178 -6.98 6.30 -54.39
N ILE A 179 -6.93 5.12 -53.76
CA ILE A 179 -6.86 3.86 -54.53
C ILE A 179 -8.11 3.76 -55.42
N THR A 180 -7.92 3.33 -56.67
CA THR A 180 -9.01 3.05 -57.61
C THR A 180 -8.74 1.72 -58.33
N ALA A 181 -9.65 1.33 -59.22
CA ALA A 181 -9.46 0.14 -60.06
C ALA A 181 -8.20 0.21 -60.96
N THR A 182 -7.68 1.41 -61.23
CA THR A 182 -6.51 1.64 -62.11
C THR A 182 -5.40 2.49 -61.46
N LEU A 183 -5.50 2.79 -60.16
CA LEU A 183 -4.51 3.55 -59.40
C LEU A 183 -4.23 2.84 -58.07
N PRO A 184 -2.97 2.58 -57.71
CA PRO A 184 -1.75 3.04 -58.37
C PRO A 184 -1.41 2.30 -59.68
N PHE A 185 -1.95 1.09 -59.84
CA PHE A 185 -1.90 0.28 -61.05
C PHE A 185 -3.25 -0.42 -61.27
N THR A 186 -3.37 -1.19 -62.36
CA THR A 186 -4.56 -1.99 -62.63
C THR A 186 -4.51 -3.27 -61.82
N TRP A 187 -5.41 -3.42 -60.86
CA TRP A 187 -5.45 -4.59 -59.97
C TRP A 187 -5.78 -5.88 -60.72
N ALA A 188 -5.01 -6.92 -60.46
CA ALA A 188 -5.11 -8.23 -61.06
C ALA A 188 -5.08 -9.35 -60.00
N VAL A 189 -5.10 -10.60 -60.48
CA VAL A 189 -4.98 -11.78 -59.62
C VAL A 189 -3.57 -11.86 -59.02
N ASN A 190 -3.48 -12.28 -57.75
CA ASN A 190 -2.28 -12.41 -56.93
C ASN A 190 -1.67 -11.10 -56.41
N ASP A 191 -2.30 -9.95 -56.69
CA ASP A 191 -1.89 -8.69 -56.09
C ASP A 191 -2.13 -8.69 -54.58
N GLN A 192 -1.35 -7.89 -53.86
CA GLN A 192 -1.35 -7.90 -52.40
C GLN A 192 -1.36 -6.50 -51.81
N ILE A 193 -2.01 -6.37 -50.66
CA ILE A 193 -1.92 -5.19 -49.80
C ILE A 193 -1.47 -5.65 -48.42
N THR A 194 -0.35 -5.12 -47.94
CA THR A 194 0.14 -5.38 -46.58
C THR A 194 0.25 -4.07 -45.83
N PHE A 195 -0.26 -3.97 -44.60
CA PHE A 195 -0.24 -2.70 -43.87
C PHE A 195 -0.11 -2.85 -42.35
N SER A 196 0.32 -1.75 -41.73
CA SER A 196 0.36 -1.56 -40.28
C SER A 196 -0.12 -0.14 -39.96
N ALA A 197 -1.03 0.00 -39.00
CA ALA A 197 -1.57 1.28 -38.58
C ALA A 197 -1.80 1.35 -37.06
N VAL A 198 -1.73 2.56 -36.51
CA VAL A 198 -2.07 2.85 -35.11
C VAL A 198 -3.22 3.83 -35.08
N ILE A 199 -4.40 3.40 -34.65
CA ILE A 199 -5.64 4.19 -34.71
C ILE A 199 -6.10 4.52 -33.30
N PRO A 200 -6.30 5.80 -32.94
CA PRO A 200 -6.88 6.15 -31.65
C PRO A 200 -8.34 5.71 -31.59
N ILE A 201 -8.80 5.24 -30.42
CA ILE A 201 -10.18 4.80 -30.24
C ILE A 201 -10.95 5.76 -29.34
N SER A 202 -12.16 6.12 -29.77
CA SER A 202 -13.06 7.00 -29.03
C SER A 202 -13.46 6.36 -27.70
N GLY A 203 -13.42 7.15 -26.62
CA GLY A 203 -13.67 6.68 -25.27
C GLY A 203 -12.48 5.93 -24.64
N TRP A 204 -11.37 5.76 -25.34
CA TRP A 204 -10.12 5.30 -24.74
C TRP A 204 -9.23 6.51 -24.39
N GLY A 205 -8.89 6.64 -23.12
CA GLY A 205 -7.98 7.67 -22.61
C GLY A 205 -6.65 7.08 -22.17
N THR A 206 -5.58 7.85 -22.31
CA THR A 206 -4.29 7.67 -21.62
C THR A 206 -4.32 8.39 -20.28
N ASN A 207 -5.30 8.09 -19.43
CA ASN A 207 -5.27 8.55 -18.05
C ASN A 207 -4.39 7.60 -17.24
N LEU A 208 -3.09 7.65 -17.52
CA LEU A 208 -2.06 7.10 -16.64
C LEU A 208 -2.02 7.99 -15.39
N GLN A 209 -2.88 7.71 -14.43
CA GLN A 209 -2.64 8.16 -13.06
C GLN A 209 -1.58 7.22 -12.49
N LEU A 210 -0.31 7.49 -12.82
CA LEU A 210 0.83 6.93 -12.12
C LEU A 210 0.82 7.53 -10.71
N SER A 211 0.00 6.95 -9.84
CA SER A 211 -0.11 7.31 -8.43
C SER A 211 -0.20 8.83 -8.19
N ASP A 212 -1.40 9.36 -7.95
CA ASP A 212 -1.46 10.38 -6.91
C ASP A 212 -1.25 9.66 -5.58
N ILE A 213 0.01 9.31 -5.30
CA ILE A 213 0.50 9.65 -3.98
C ILE A 213 0.64 11.17 -4.09
N GLU A 214 -0.47 11.88 -3.85
CA GLU A 214 -0.32 13.10 -3.08
C GLU A 214 0.56 12.67 -1.92
N THR A 215 1.80 13.13 -1.96
CA THR A 215 2.65 13.13 -0.81
C THR A 215 1.77 13.73 0.27
N ASN A 216 1.34 12.91 1.24
CA ASN A 216 1.08 13.42 2.57
C ASN A 216 2.28 14.31 2.81
N ARG A 217 2.11 15.63 2.68
CA ARG A 217 3.22 16.56 2.89
C ARG A 217 3.74 16.18 4.26
N ASP A 218 5.03 15.89 4.36
CA ASP A 218 5.70 15.63 5.62
C ASP A 218 5.21 16.70 6.60
N ILE A 219 4.27 16.38 7.51
CA ILE A 219 3.79 17.36 8.47
C ILE A 219 4.91 17.48 9.48
N VAL A 220 5.67 18.54 9.32
CA VAL A 220 6.79 18.92 10.15
C VAL A 220 6.59 20.35 10.60
N ALA A 221 6.63 20.54 11.92
CA ALA A 221 6.80 21.82 12.58
C ALA A 221 8.07 21.78 13.42
N GLU A 222 8.90 22.82 13.30
CA GLU A 222 10.12 23.01 14.07
C GLU A 222 10.14 24.41 14.67
N GLY A 223 10.68 24.53 15.87
CA GLY A 223 10.98 25.81 16.49
C GLY A 223 12.32 25.78 17.22
N ALA A 224 13.02 26.91 17.23
CA ALA A 224 14.30 27.08 17.90
C ALA A 224 14.47 28.51 18.45
N GLY A 225 14.87 28.63 19.71
CA GLY A 225 14.89 29.90 20.44
C GLY A 225 13.53 30.24 21.07
N ASN A 226 13.48 31.31 21.85
CA ASN A 226 12.29 31.78 22.57
C ASN A 226 12.35 33.29 22.85
N GLY A 227 11.27 33.87 23.38
CA GLY A 227 11.18 35.29 23.74
C GLY A 227 11.81 35.67 25.09
N GLY A 228 12.40 34.72 25.83
CA GLY A 228 12.98 34.95 27.16
C GLY A 228 11.93 35.14 28.26
N GLY A 229 10.71 34.65 28.06
CA GLY A 229 9.59 34.83 28.98
C GLY A 229 9.76 34.11 30.33
N ALA A 230 9.07 34.60 31.35
CA ALA A 230 8.98 33.92 32.64
C ALA A 230 7.81 32.92 32.66
N VAL A 231 8.15 31.65 32.86
CA VAL A 231 7.18 30.56 33.12
C VAL A 231 6.84 30.62 34.61
N THR A 232 5.63 31.06 34.96
CA THR A 232 5.28 31.38 36.36
C THR A 232 4.40 30.31 37.02
N ALA A 233 3.80 29.40 36.26
CA ALA A 233 3.01 28.27 36.74
C ALA A 233 2.82 27.18 35.65
N SER A 234 2.24 26.03 36.00
CA SER A 234 1.82 24.95 35.08
C SER A 234 0.66 25.34 34.13
N THR A 235 0.31 26.62 34.09
CA THR A 235 -0.64 27.22 33.15
C THR A 235 0.04 28.01 32.04
N THR A 236 1.35 28.27 32.15
CA THR A 236 2.12 29.00 31.13
C THR A 236 2.71 28.02 30.11
N ASN A 237 2.41 28.22 28.83
CA ASN A 237 3.01 27.44 27.75
C ASN A 237 4.49 27.81 27.58
N ILE A 238 5.32 26.83 27.23
CA ILE A 238 6.67 27.07 26.74
C ILE A 238 6.58 27.61 25.32
N ASP A 239 7.23 28.74 25.06
CA ASP A 239 7.30 29.36 23.73
C ASP A 239 8.57 28.93 22.99
N PHE A 240 8.42 28.75 21.68
CA PHE A 240 9.47 28.49 20.72
C PHE A 240 9.31 29.50 19.58
N THR A 241 10.42 29.91 18.96
CA THR A 241 10.35 30.66 17.70
C THR A 241 10.27 29.68 16.54
N GLU A 242 9.19 29.71 15.75
CA GLU A 242 9.01 28.84 14.58
C GLU A 242 10.17 29.02 13.58
N THR A 243 10.70 27.90 13.10
CA THR A 243 11.75 27.85 12.06
C THR A 243 11.30 27.12 10.80
N LEU A 244 10.38 26.17 10.92
CA LEU A 244 9.77 25.46 9.81
C LEU A 244 8.35 25.08 10.19
N ASP A 245 7.39 25.36 9.31
CA ASP A 245 6.06 24.77 9.40
C ASP A 245 5.52 24.51 7.99
N THR A 246 5.41 23.22 7.68
CA THR A 246 4.93 22.73 6.38
C THR A 246 3.41 22.79 6.22
N SER A 247 2.71 23.08 7.31
CA SER A 247 1.26 22.91 7.46
C SER A 247 0.54 24.10 8.11
N ALA A 248 1.25 25.16 8.48
CA ALA A 248 0.71 26.32 9.20
C ALA A 248 -0.11 25.92 10.44
N SER A 249 0.39 24.91 11.16
CA SER A 249 -0.21 24.28 12.33
C SER A 249 0.46 24.66 13.65
N PHE A 250 1.60 25.36 13.61
CA PHE A 250 2.33 25.84 14.78
C PHE A 250 2.25 27.36 14.88
N ASP A 251 2.08 27.88 16.10
CA ASP A 251 2.09 29.34 16.35
C ASP A 251 3.28 29.79 17.22
N GLY A 252 4.21 28.87 17.48
CA GLY A 252 5.33 29.04 18.41
C GLY A 252 5.04 28.54 19.83
N THR A 253 3.79 28.38 20.23
CA THR A 253 3.42 27.86 21.57
C THR A 253 2.49 26.65 21.51
N THR A 254 1.65 26.60 20.49
CA THR A 254 0.58 25.64 20.29
C THR A 254 0.74 25.01 18.92
N PHE A 255 0.73 23.69 18.88
CA PHE A 255 0.63 22.92 17.64
C PHE A 255 -0.79 22.35 17.52
N THR A 256 -1.56 22.83 16.55
CA THR A 256 -2.91 22.34 16.25
C THR A 256 -2.82 21.26 15.20
N LEU A 257 -3.22 20.03 15.52
CA LEU A 257 -3.10 18.91 14.58
C LEU A 257 -3.86 19.21 13.26
N PRO A 258 -3.19 19.31 12.09
CA PRO A 258 -3.86 19.57 10.83
C PRO A 258 -4.64 18.34 10.33
N MET A 259 -4.32 17.17 10.87
CA MET A 259 -4.94 15.90 10.56
C MET A 259 -4.77 14.90 11.71
N SER A 260 -5.62 13.88 11.75
CA SER A 260 -5.52 12.77 12.71
C SER A 260 -4.32 11.86 12.40
N GLY A 261 -3.70 11.28 13.43
CA GLY A 261 -2.59 10.35 13.27
C GLY A 261 -1.62 10.31 14.45
N ASP A 262 -0.48 9.65 14.23
CA ASP A 262 0.62 9.57 15.19
C ASP A 262 1.64 10.67 14.90
N PHE A 263 2.04 11.40 15.93
CA PHE A 263 3.01 12.49 15.87
C PHE A 263 4.12 12.24 16.87
N ILE A 264 5.37 12.33 16.43
CA ILE A 264 6.53 12.37 17.31
C ILE A 264 6.82 13.82 17.69
N ILE A 265 7.07 14.05 18.98
CA ILE A 265 7.41 15.35 19.56
C ILE A 265 8.75 15.17 20.27
N THR A 266 9.78 15.90 19.86
CA THR A 266 11.13 15.85 20.46
C THR A 266 11.74 17.23 20.57
N GLY A 267 12.70 17.42 21.48
CA GLY A 267 13.42 18.68 21.62
C GLY A 267 13.96 18.92 23.03
N SER A 268 14.18 20.19 23.37
CA SER A 268 14.61 20.60 24.70
C SER A 268 14.16 22.03 25.04
N MET A 269 14.05 22.30 26.35
CA MET A 269 13.72 23.61 26.90
C MET A 269 14.85 24.08 27.81
N LEU A 270 15.38 25.29 27.53
CA LEU A 270 16.45 25.95 28.28
C LEU A 270 15.94 27.09 29.19
N PHE A 271 16.43 27.13 30.43
CA PHE A 271 16.16 28.14 31.46
C PHE A 271 17.44 28.86 31.91
N THR A 272 17.31 30.01 32.56
CA THR A 272 18.46 30.76 33.10
C THR A 272 19.00 30.20 34.42
N THR A 273 18.30 29.26 35.06
CA THR A 273 18.68 28.68 36.36
C THR A 273 18.44 27.18 36.42
N ASN A 274 19.32 26.49 37.16
CA ASN A 274 19.16 25.08 37.52
C ASN A 274 18.01 24.91 38.53
N ALA A 275 17.02 24.08 38.18
CA ALA A 275 15.94 23.69 39.07
C ALA A 275 15.34 22.35 38.63
N ASP A 276 14.64 21.68 39.54
CA ASP A 276 13.89 20.46 39.24
C ASP A 276 12.67 20.80 38.38
N ARG A 277 12.61 20.28 37.15
CA ARG A 277 11.52 20.54 36.22
C ARG A 277 10.93 19.25 35.65
N THR A 278 9.62 19.26 35.46
CA THR A 278 8.86 18.11 34.92
C THR A 278 8.14 18.53 33.64
N PRO A 279 8.72 18.28 32.45
CA PRO A 279 8.12 18.70 31.18
C PRO A 279 6.90 17.84 30.83
N SER A 280 5.83 18.48 30.39
CA SER A 280 4.54 17.84 30.20
C SER A 280 3.83 18.32 28.95
N LEU A 281 3.13 17.39 28.30
CA LEU A 281 2.25 17.65 27.17
C LEU A 281 0.83 17.89 27.65
N TYR A 282 0.24 18.96 27.14
CA TYR A 282 -1.13 19.36 27.36
C TYR A 282 -1.90 19.29 26.04
N VAL A 283 -3.15 18.81 26.11
CA VAL A 283 -4.08 18.73 24.98
C VAL A 283 -5.34 19.50 25.35
N GLY A 284 -5.69 20.53 24.57
CA GLY A 284 -6.87 21.35 24.86
C GLY A 284 -6.86 22.02 26.24
N GLY A 285 -5.65 22.26 26.79
CA GLY A 285 -5.46 22.86 28.11
C GLY A 285 -5.48 21.89 29.30
N ALA A 286 -5.74 20.60 29.09
CA ALA A 286 -5.65 19.55 30.12
C ALA A 286 -4.33 18.78 30.03
N LEU A 287 -3.78 18.39 31.18
CA LEU A 287 -2.56 17.57 31.24
C LEU A 287 -2.82 16.22 30.58
N ASN A 288 -2.05 15.87 29.55
CA ASN A 288 -2.14 14.57 28.88
C ASN A 288 -1.12 13.59 29.46
N LYS A 289 0.16 13.96 29.49
CA LYS A 289 1.25 13.11 30.00
C LYS A 289 2.54 13.87 30.25
N ILE A 290 3.41 13.26 31.04
CA ILE A 290 4.81 13.68 31.21
C ILE A 290 5.60 13.25 29.97
N ILE A 291 6.39 14.17 29.40
CA ILE A 291 7.13 13.95 28.14
C ILE A 291 8.64 14.06 28.31
N GLY A 292 9.14 14.01 29.54
CA GLY A 292 10.57 14.00 29.84
C GLY A 292 10.82 13.76 31.32
N PRO A 293 12.05 13.37 31.71
CA PRO A 293 12.35 13.02 33.09
C PRO A 293 12.29 14.27 33.99
N LYS A 294 11.88 14.08 35.25
CA LYS A 294 12.07 15.11 36.27
C LYS A 294 13.55 15.20 36.60
N VAL A 295 14.21 16.30 36.20
CA VAL A 295 15.64 16.49 36.38
C VAL A 295 15.96 17.89 36.90
N SER A 296 17.04 17.98 37.68
CA SER A 296 17.63 19.25 38.09
C SER A 296 18.61 19.71 37.03
N GLY A 297 18.26 20.77 36.30
CA GLY A 297 19.08 21.29 35.23
C GLY A 297 18.50 22.57 34.63
N ASP A 298 19.33 23.29 33.90
CA ASP A 298 18.93 24.46 33.10
C ASP A 298 18.36 24.04 31.73
N THR A 299 18.83 22.91 31.18
CA THR A 299 18.35 22.30 29.94
C THR A 299 17.59 21.02 30.24
N VAL A 300 16.36 20.90 29.76
CA VAL A 300 15.50 19.74 30.02
C VAL A 300 14.99 19.19 28.69
N GLY A 301 15.24 17.91 28.44
CA GLY A 301 14.80 17.23 27.21
C GLY A 301 13.32 16.88 27.23
N ILE A 302 12.72 16.87 26.04
CA ILE A 302 11.33 16.47 25.79
C ILE A 302 11.28 15.42 24.67
N GLY A 303 10.35 14.46 24.80
CA GLY A 303 10.21 13.32 23.91
C GLY A 303 8.91 12.56 24.16
N SER A 304 8.04 12.46 23.15
CA SER A 304 6.85 11.60 23.20
C SER A 304 6.31 11.28 21.81
N ILE A 305 5.54 10.20 21.71
CA ILE A 305 4.65 9.95 20.57
C ILE A 305 3.23 10.24 21.04
N TYR A 306 2.50 11.08 20.32
CA TYR A 306 1.11 11.41 20.58
C TYR A 306 0.23 10.95 19.41
N ARG A 307 -0.77 10.12 19.71
CA ARG A 307 -1.86 9.78 18.80
C ARG A 307 -3.00 10.75 19.03
N GLY A 308 -3.30 11.59 18.05
CA GLY A 308 -4.32 12.63 18.17
C GLY A 308 -5.27 12.69 16.99
N ILE A 309 -6.34 13.44 17.16
CA ILE A 309 -7.32 13.74 16.11
C ILE A 309 -7.11 15.15 15.59
N LYS A 310 -7.51 15.39 14.34
CA LYS A 310 -7.45 16.72 13.73
C LYS A 310 -8.09 17.78 14.65
N GLY A 311 -7.40 18.89 14.84
CA GLY A 311 -7.82 20.01 15.68
C GLY A 311 -7.36 19.94 17.13
N ASP A 312 -6.79 18.83 17.61
CA ASP A 312 -6.19 18.79 18.95
C ASP A 312 -5.10 19.86 19.08
N ALA A 313 -5.19 20.67 20.14
CA ALA A 313 -4.23 21.74 20.44
C ALA A 313 -3.19 21.26 21.45
N LEU A 314 -1.97 21.01 20.97
CA LEU A 314 -0.84 20.51 21.76
C LEU A 314 0.00 21.67 22.29
N THR A 315 0.28 21.66 23.59
CA THR A 315 1.15 22.66 24.25
C THR A 315 2.10 21.99 25.23
N ILE A 316 3.26 22.60 25.47
CA ILE A 316 4.28 22.08 26.41
C ILE A 316 4.33 23.00 27.64
N ARG A 317 4.41 22.41 28.83
CA ARG A 317 4.47 23.13 30.12
C ARG A 317 5.39 22.43 31.13
N THR A 318 5.64 23.07 32.27
CA THR A 318 6.29 22.44 33.43
C THR A 318 5.33 22.25 34.60
N GLU A 319 5.20 21.03 35.11
CA GLU A 319 4.36 20.71 36.29
C GLU A 319 5.05 21.02 37.62
N THR A 320 6.38 21.11 37.61
CA THR A 320 7.19 21.34 38.80
C THR A 320 8.17 22.45 38.48
N ASN A 321 8.12 23.53 39.26
CA ASN A 321 8.93 24.74 39.14
C ASN A 321 8.85 25.43 37.75
N GLY A 322 8.65 26.75 37.78
CA GLY A 322 8.79 27.60 36.60
C GLY A 322 10.22 28.10 36.40
N GLY A 323 10.35 29.26 35.79
CA GLY A 323 11.61 29.99 35.64
C GLY A 323 11.62 30.86 34.40
N THR A 324 12.68 31.66 34.26
CA THR A 324 12.91 32.46 33.06
C THR A 324 13.56 31.59 31.99
N LEU A 325 12.97 31.58 30.79
CA LEU A 325 13.54 30.91 29.63
C LEU A 325 14.80 31.65 29.16
N SER A 326 15.78 30.90 28.67
CA SER A 326 16.98 31.46 28.06
C SER A 326 16.92 31.25 26.56
N ASN A 327 17.02 32.34 25.79
CA ASN A 327 16.93 32.28 24.34
C ASN A 327 18.19 31.62 23.74
N SER A 328 18.01 30.46 23.12
CA SER A 328 19.07 29.73 22.41
C SER A 328 18.47 28.89 21.29
N SER A 329 18.88 29.11 20.04
CA SER A 329 18.49 28.27 18.91
C SER A 329 19.14 26.87 18.93
N THR A 330 20.13 26.64 19.80
CA THR A 330 20.81 25.34 19.92
C THR A 330 20.20 24.49 21.03
N TYR A 331 19.96 25.07 22.21
CA TYR A 331 19.56 24.31 23.40
C TYR A 331 18.07 24.44 23.76
N HIS A 332 17.34 25.36 23.11
CA HIS A 332 15.89 25.51 23.26
C HIS A 332 15.23 25.27 21.90
N ASN A 333 14.72 24.06 21.66
CA ASN A 333 14.18 23.65 20.37
C ASN A 333 13.06 22.63 20.50
N ILE A 334 12.25 22.52 19.45
CA ILE A 334 11.20 21.53 19.30
C ILE A 334 11.11 21.07 17.84
N THR A 335 10.82 19.79 17.65
CA THR A 335 10.43 19.18 16.39
C THR A 335 9.19 18.35 16.63
N ILE A 336 8.16 18.60 15.83
CA ILE A 336 6.94 17.81 15.77
C ILE A 336 6.82 17.28 14.35
N LYS A 337 6.82 15.96 14.21
CA LYS A 337 6.71 15.30 12.90
C LYS A 337 5.57 14.29 12.92
N LYS A 338 4.73 14.28 11.90
CA LYS A 338 3.81 13.17 11.67
C LYS A 338 4.60 11.91 11.33
N ILE A 339 4.30 10.84 12.02
CA ILE A 339 4.78 9.51 11.69
C ILE A 339 3.90 9.04 10.54
N ASP A 340 4.49 8.87 9.35
CA ASP A 340 3.80 8.24 8.24
C ASP A 340 3.47 6.79 8.62
N THR A 341 2.22 6.54 9.00
CA THR A 341 1.75 5.19 9.30
C THR A 341 1.36 4.41 8.04
N ASN A 342 1.23 5.07 6.89
CA ASN A 342 0.91 4.45 5.61
C ASN A 342 1.75 5.06 4.49
N LYS A 343 2.98 4.56 4.31
CA LYS A 343 3.52 4.47 2.95
C LYS A 343 2.91 3.22 2.35
N ASN A 344 2.14 3.38 1.29
CA ASN A 344 1.72 2.28 0.43
C ASN A 344 2.97 1.52 -0.03
N ILE A 345 3.39 0.49 0.71
CA ILE A 345 4.27 -0.53 0.16
C ILE A 345 3.36 -1.38 -0.72
N LEU A 346 3.44 -1.13 -2.02
CA LEU A 346 2.92 -2.04 -3.03
C LEU A 346 3.53 -3.44 -2.80
N SER A 347 2.66 -4.42 -2.56
CA SER A 347 2.87 -5.87 -2.69
C SER A 347 3.93 -6.51 -1.78
N GLY A 348 3.48 -6.90 -0.60
CA GLY A 348 4.04 -7.96 0.24
C GLY A 348 3.54 -7.80 1.66
N ASP A 349 2.33 -8.27 1.95
CA ASP A 349 1.75 -8.24 3.30
C ASP A 349 2.79 -8.74 4.30
N VAL A 350 3.11 -7.93 5.31
CA VAL A 350 3.98 -8.37 6.40
C VAL A 350 3.19 -9.42 7.16
N VAL A 351 3.53 -10.68 6.95
CA VAL A 351 3.04 -11.79 7.77
C VAL A 351 4.02 -11.97 8.92
N ALA A 352 3.64 -11.46 10.08
CA ALA A 352 4.43 -11.55 11.30
C ALA A 352 3.55 -11.55 12.55
N CYS A 353 4.05 -12.17 13.60
CA CYS A 353 3.45 -12.12 14.93
C CYS A 353 4.51 -12.11 16.04
N ARG A 354 4.14 -11.53 17.18
CA ARG A 354 4.94 -11.51 18.41
C ARG A 354 4.05 -11.66 19.62
N TYR A 355 4.42 -12.65 20.44
CA TYR A 355 3.72 -13.00 21.66
C TYR A 355 4.71 -13.12 22.81
N SER A 356 4.25 -12.76 24.01
CA SER A 356 4.99 -12.94 25.26
C SER A 356 4.17 -13.74 26.28
N SER A 357 4.79 -14.11 27.39
CA SER A 357 4.09 -14.71 28.54
C SER A 357 4.40 -13.95 29.83
N ASN A 358 3.35 -13.61 30.58
CA ASN A 358 3.41 -13.08 31.94
C ASN A 358 2.90 -14.11 32.97
N SER A 359 2.41 -15.26 32.52
CA SER A 359 1.87 -16.34 33.34
C SER A 359 2.87 -17.50 33.42
N GLY A 360 3.18 -17.96 34.65
CA GLY A 360 4.04 -19.12 34.83
C GLY A 360 3.39 -20.39 34.27
N GLN A 361 4.14 -21.15 33.46
CA GLN A 361 3.73 -22.47 32.95
C GLN A 361 4.49 -23.58 33.67
N SER A 362 3.80 -24.60 34.19
CA SER A 362 4.46 -25.80 34.73
C SER A 362 4.87 -26.75 33.62
N LEU A 363 6.15 -27.10 33.55
CA LEU A 363 6.71 -28.06 32.60
C LEU A 363 7.09 -29.34 33.34
N THR A 364 6.56 -30.48 32.92
CA THR A 364 6.77 -31.75 33.63
C THR A 364 7.41 -32.80 32.76
N THR A 365 8.13 -33.74 33.37
CA THR A 365 8.72 -34.88 32.66
C THR A 365 7.65 -35.81 32.08
N ALA A 366 6.49 -35.91 32.74
CA ALA A 366 5.34 -36.69 32.28
C ALA A 366 4.62 -36.04 31.08
N GLY A 367 4.73 -34.71 30.92
CA GLY A 367 4.14 -33.94 29.84
C GLY A 367 5.10 -33.71 28.65
N ASN A 368 6.22 -34.43 28.58
CA ASN A 368 7.18 -34.24 27.49
C ASN A 368 6.65 -34.78 26.14
N PRO A 369 6.86 -34.04 25.01
CA PRO A 369 7.30 -32.65 24.96
C PRO A 369 6.19 -31.70 25.43
N ASN A 370 6.55 -30.68 26.22
CA ASN A 370 5.61 -29.66 26.67
C ASN A 370 5.59 -28.52 25.63
N THR A 371 4.46 -28.28 24.99
CA THR A 371 4.28 -27.11 24.11
C THR A 371 4.23 -25.83 24.94
N LEU A 372 5.04 -24.85 24.57
CA LEU A 372 5.12 -23.57 25.27
C LEU A 372 3.98 -22.65 24.84
N LEU A 373 3.34 -22.01 25.82
CA LEU A 373 2.24 -21.08 25.60
C LEU A 373 2.72 -19.64 25.85
N PHE A 374 2.37 -18.73 24.93
CA PHE A 374 2.62 -17.30 25.04
C PHE A 374 1.31 -16.53 24.91
N GLU A 375 0.69 -16.18 26.03
CA GLU A 375 -0.68 -15.69 26.09
C GLU A 375 -0.86 -14.19 25.80
N ASP A 376 0.21 -13.40 25.85
CA ASP A 376 0.16 -11.95 25.65
C ASP A 376 0.52 -11.60 24.20
N LYS A 377 -0.45 -11.13 23.43
CA LYS A 377 -0.24 -10.62 22.06
C LYS A 377 0.39 -9.22 22.10
N GLU A 378 1.57 -9.04 21.52
CA GLU A 378 2.13 -7.72 21.23
C GLU A 378 1.63 -7.24 19.86
N PHE A 379 1.82 -8.06 18.83
CA PHE A 379 1.21 -7.86 17.52
C PHE A 379 0.99 -9.21 16.81
N ASP A 380 -0.03 -9.28 15.96
CA ASP A 380 -0.23 -10.38 15.02
C ASP A 380 -1.04 -9.83 13.87
N THR A 381 -0.41 -9.83 12.70
CA THR A 381 -0.92 -9.23 11.46
C THR A 381 -2.04 -10.05 10.82
N HIS A 382 -2.14 -11.34 11.15
CA HIS A 382 -3.05 -12.28 10.48
C HIS A 382 -3.79 -13.21 11.45
N ASN A 383 -3.69 -12.96 12.76
CA ASN A 383 -4.20 -13.83 13.83
C ASN A 383 -3.73 -15.29 13.68
N MET A 384 -2.45 -15.46 13.30
CA MET A 384 -1.85 -16.77 13.05
C MET A 384 -1.61 -17.58 14.33
N TYR A 385 -1.41 -16.97 15.49
CA TYR A 385 -1.07 -17.70 16.73
C TYR A 385 -2.26 -17.90 17.68
N ASN A 386 -2.47 -19.15 18.09
CA ASN A 386 -3.49 -19.54 19.06
C ASN A 386 -2.88 -19.64 20.48
N THR A 387 -3.22 -18.67 21.33
CA THR A 387 -2.72 -18.59 22.72
C THR A 387 -3.17 -19.73 23.62
N GLY A 388 -4.25 -20.43 23.28
CA GLY A 388 -4.73 -21.59 24.03
C GLY A 388 -3.99 -22.89 23.72
N THR A 389 -3.36 -22.99 22.54
CA THR A 389 -2.67 -24.22 22.09
C THR A 389 -1.17 -24.04 21.91
N GLY A 390 -0.68 -22.81 21.75
CA GLY A 390 0.73 -22.51 21.50
C GLY A 390 1.16 -22.69 20.05
N ILE A 391 0.20 -22.83 19.13
CA ILE A 391 0.42 -23.17 17.72
C ILE A 391 0.16 -21.95 16.85
N ALA A 392 1.08 -21.64 15.94
CA ALA A 392 0.91 -20.68 14.86
C ALA A 392 0.55 -21.39 13.55
N GLU A 393 -0.50 -20.98 12.85
CA GLU A 393 -0.85 -21.47 11.51
C GLU A 393 -0.46 -20.43 10.45
N LEU A 394 0.40 -20.80 9.50
CA LEU A 394 0.88 -19.87 8.49
C LEU A 394 -0.25 -19.45 7.53
N PRO A 395 -0.60 -18.16 7.41
CA PRO A 395 -1.70 -17.70 6.56
C PRO A 395 -1.33 -17.68 5.06
N ALA A 396 -0.03 -17.72 4.73
CA ALA A 396 0.50 -17.68 3.39
C ALA A 396 1.77 -18.54 3.26
N SER A 397 2.09 -19.00 2.04
CA SER A 397 3.36 -19.66 1.75
C SER A 397 4.48 -18.63 1.58
N GLY A 398 5.68 -18.91 2.10
CA GLY A 398 6.80 -17.97 2.04
C GLY A 398 8.01 -18.39 2.88
N LYS A 399 9.01 -17.51 2.96
CA LYS A 399 10.15 -17.68 3.87
C LYS A 399 9.84 -17.04 5.21
N TYR A 400 9.92 -17.82 6.29
CA TYR A 400 9.62 -17.37 7.64
C TYR A 400 10.84 -17.50 8.55
N PHE A 401 11.05 -16.52 9.42
CA PHE A 401 12.09 -16.55 10.45
C PHE A 401 11.44 -16.73 11.82
N ILE A 402 11.58 -17.93 12.37
CA ILE A 402 11.01 -18.27 13.67
C ILE A 402 12.07 -18.04 14.74
N TYR A 403 11.70 -17.39 15.83
CA TYR A 403 12.56 -17.11 16.97
C TYR A 403 11.80 -17.26 18.29
N SER A 404 12.44 -17.84 19.30
CA SER A 404 11.91 -17.84 20.67
C SER A 404 13.03 -17.65 21.68
N LEU A 405 12.74 -16.86 22.72
CA LEU A 405 13.58 -16.63 23.88
C LEU A 405 12.73 -16.80 25.14
N PHE A 406 13.12 -17.68 26.03
CA PHE A 406 12.41 -17.88 27.29
C PHE A 406 13.33 -18.24 28.44
N ARG A 407 12.83 -18.11 29.67
CA ARG A 407 13.57 -18.43 30.89
C ARG A 407 12.83 -19.46 31.72
N LEU A 408 13.53 -20.49 32.17
CA LEU A 408 13.07 -21.44 33.18
C LEU A 408 13.44 -20.97 34.58
N ALA A 409 12.56 -21.19 35.54
CA ALA A 409 12.79 -20.98 36.96
C ALA A 409 13.89 -21.92 37.49
N ASP A 410 14.39 -21.65 38.69
CA ASP A 410 15.42 -22.50 39.30
C ASP A 410 14.91 -23.94 39.47
N ALA A 411 15.66 -24.89 38.90
CA ALA A 411 15.41 -26.32 39.07
C ALA A 411 16.72 -27.06 39.39
N ALA A 412 16.61 -28.18 40.10
CA ALA A 412 17.75 -29.00 40.49
C ALA A 412 18.09 -30.01 39.40
N TYR A 413 19.15 -29.75 38.64
CA TYR A 413 19.67 -30.64 37.60
C TYR A 413 20.79 -31.50 38.17
N THR A 414 20.87 -32.75 37.74
CA THR A 414 21.97 -33.67 38.08
C THR A 414 22.90 -33.88 36.90
N ALA A 415 24.17 -34.18 37.18
CA ALA A 415 25.14 -34.51 36.14
C ALA A 415 24.64 -35.64 35.21
N GLY A 416 24.80 -35.45 33.90
CA GLY A 416 24.37 -36.38 32.85
C GLY A 416 22.92 -36.22 32.36
N GLN A 417 22.15 -35.27 32.91
CA GLN A 417 20.83 -34.94 32.38
C GLN A 417 20.93 -34.05 31.14
N ALA A 418 19.94 -34.15 30.25
CA ALA A 418 19.82 -33.28 29.08
C ALA A 418 18.37 -32.84 28.87
N SER A 419 18.17 -31.56 28.60
CA SER A 419 16.89 -31.00 28.17
C SER A 419 17.00 -30.53 26.72
N ASN A 420 15.90 -30.52 25.97
CA ASN A 420 15.91 -29.99 24.61
C ASN A 420 14.75 -29.02 24.37
N THR A 421 14.96 -28.09 23.46
CA THR A 421 13.94 -27.20 22.91
C THR A 421 13.90 -27.41 21.41
N ALA A 422 12.71 -27.52 20.83
CA ALA A 422 12.49 -27.74 19.41
C ALA A 422 11.58 -26.66 18.81
N ILE A 423 11.82 -26.35 17.54
CA ILE A 423 10.84 -25.73 16.66
C ILE A 423 10.31 -26.86 15.80
N ASP A 424 9.01 -27.11 15.88
CA ASP A 424 8.33 -28.15 15.12
C ASP A 424 7.41 -27.51 14.06
N VAL A 425 7.40 -28.09 12.86
CA VAL A 425 6.49 -27.75 11.76
C VAL A 425 5.67 -29.00 11.44
N ASN A 426 4.35 -28.92 11.58
CA ASN A 426 3.43 -30.05 11.39
C ASN A 426 3.84 -31.30 12.21
N GLY A 427 4.33 -31.10 13.42
CA GLY A 427 4.81 -32.16 14.33
C GLY A 427 6.20 -32.72 13.99
N SER A 428 6.92 -32.15 13.01
CA SER A 428 8.29 -32.53 12.67
C SER A 428 9.30 -31.47 13.10
N THR A 429 10.34 -31.87 13.84
CA THR A 429 11.38 -30.94 14.29
C THR A 429 12.21 -30.40 13.14
N VAL A 430 12.17 -29.08 12.94
CA VAL A 430 12.99 -28.36 11.95
C VAL A 430 14.22 -27.70 12.56
N ALA A 431 14.20 -27.42 13.86
CA ALA A 431 15.36 -26.95 14.60
C ALA A 431 15.35 -27.45 16.04
N ARG A 432 16.53 -27.74 16.60
CA ARG A 432 16.67 -28.25 17.97
C ARG A 432 17.86 -27.63 18.69
N LYS A 433 17.68 -27.34 19.97
CA LYS A 433 18.74 -26.97 20.91
C LYS A 433 18.77 -27.95 22.07
N ILE A 434 19.94 -28.47 22.39
CA ILE A 434 20.16 -29.40 23.51
C ILE A 434 20.98 -28.68 24.59
N GLU A 435 20.58 -28.86 25.85
CA GLU A 435 21.28 -28.37 27.03
C GLU A 435 21.65 -29.57 27.90
N GLU A 436 22.95 -29.87 27.99
CA GLU A 436 23.51 -30.94 28.82
C GLU A 436 24.04 -30.36 30.13
N TYR A 437 23.91 -31.12 31.22
CA TYR A 437 24.34 -30.73 32.55
C TYR A 437 25.51 -31.62 33.00
N ASP A 438 26.71 -31.05 33.09
CA ASP A 438 27.92 -31.81 33.50
C ASP A 438 28.08 -31.90 35.03
N VAL A 439 27.32 -31.10 35.79
CA VAL A 439 27.41 -31.00 37.24
C VAL A 439 26.02 -30.87 37.87
N THR A 440 25.88 -31.38 39.09
CA THR A 440 24.66 -31.19 39.89
C THR A 440 24.57 -29.76 40.42
N LEU A 441 23.49 -29.06 40.07
CA LEU A 441 23.34 -27.61 40.24
C LEU A 441 21.86 -27.25 40.30
N THR A 442 21.49 -26.28 41.15
CA THR A 442 20.19 -25.61 41.10
C THR A 442 20.33 -24.25 40.42
N THR A 443 19.72 -24.07 39.23
CA THR A 443 19.85 -22.83 38.46
C THR A 443 18.65 -22.61 37.54
N SER A 444 18.34 -21.34 37.29
CA SER A 444 17.50 -20.88 36.19
C SER A 444 18.28 -20.91 34.87
N ARG A 445 17.55 -20.96 33.75
CA ARG A 445 18.11 -21.12 32.41
C ARG A 445 17.40 -20.24 31.41
N SER A 446 18.15 -19.40 30.67
CA SER A 446 17.62 -18.65 29.53
C SER A 446 17.96 -19.39 28.23
N ILE A 447 16.95 -19.64 27.42
CA ILE A 447 17.04 -20.49 26.24
C ILE A 447 16.52 -19.71 25.04
N GLN A 448 17.37 -19.63 24.02
CA GLN A 448 17.04 -19.06 22.71
C GLN A 448 17.14 -20.13 21.63
N ILE A 449 16.18 -20.16 20.71
CA ILE A 449 16.18 -20.96 19.49
C ILE A 449 15.63 -20.15 18.31
N SER A 450 16.14 -20.39 17.11
CA SER A 450 15.62 -19.77 15.89
C SER A 450 15.92 -20.62 14.66
N CYS A 451 15.09 -20.49 13.63
CA CYS A 451 15.37 -21.06 12.31
C CYS A 451 14.72 -20.24 11.19
N LEU A 452 15.22 -20.41 9.97
CA LEU A 452 14.55 -19.96 8.75
C LEU A 452 13.90 -21.19 8.10
N ILE A 453 12.63 -21.08 7.72
CA ILE A 453 11.90 -22.14 7.01
C ILE A 453 11.30 -21.63 5.71
N ASP A 454 11.11 -22.53 4.75
CA ASP A 454 10.20 -22.35 3.63
C ASP A 454 8.84 -22.92 4.05
N GLY A 455 7.97 -22.05 4.55
CA GLY A 455 6.65 -22.41 5.06
C GLY A 455 5.59 -22.41 3.96
N VAL A 456 4.64 -23.33 4.07
CA VAL A 456 3.45 -23.42 3.21
C VAL A 456 2.24 -22.91 3.99
N LYS A 457 1.29 -22.26 3.31
CA LYS A 457 0.00 -21.89 3.92
C LYS A 457 -0.63 -23.10 4.62
N GLY A 458 -1.02 -22.92 5.87
CA GLY A 458 -1.62 -23.94 6.73
C GLY A 458 -0.61 -24.75 7.55
N ASP A 459 0.70 -24.55 7.36
CA ASP A 459 1.69 -25.19 8.22
C ASP A 459 1.54 -24.71 9.66
N GLN A 460 1.57 -25.67 10.59
CA GLN A 460 1.47 -25.44 12.02
C GLN A 460 2.86 -25.39 12.66
N ILE A 461 3.18 -24.31 13.34
CA ILE A 461 4.45 -24.06 14.01
C ILE A 461 4.23 -24.01 15.51
N ASN A 462 5.02 -24.77 16.27
CA ASN A 462 5.02 -24.72 17.73
C ASN A 462 6.44 -24.80 18.30
N ILE A 463 6.61 -24.30 19.52
CA ILE A 463 7.85 -24.39 20.29
C ILE A 463 7.66 -25.39 21.42
N ASP A 464 8.43 -26.48 21.38
CA ASP A 464 8.31 -27.56 22.34
C ASP A 464 9.53 -27.64 23.26
N LYS A 465 9.29 -27.94 24.54
CA LYS A 465 10.34 -28.19 25.55
C LYS A 465 10.23 -29.61 26.11
N THR A 466 11.29 -30.38 25.92
CA THR A 466 11.54 -31.58 26.72
C THR A 466 12.37 -31.21 27.94
N VAL A 467 11.83 -31.40 29.14
CA VAL A 467 12.53 -31.14 30.40
C VAL A 467 13.07 -32.42 31.01
N ALA A 468 14.30 -32.38 31.54
CA ALA A 468 14.92 -33.50 32.26
C ALA A 468 14.41 -33.66 33.70
N VAL A 469 13.92 -32.55 34.28
CA VAL A 469 13.33 -32.43 35.61
C VAL A 469 12.14 -31.48 35.52
N ASN A 470 11.17 -31.60 36.43
CA ASN A 470 10.06 -30.66 36.47
C ASN A 470 10.59 -29.24 36.68
N ALA A 471 10.09 -28.30 35.88
CA ALA A 471 10.51 -26.91 35.88
C ALA A 471 9.29 -26.01 35.64
N SER A 472 9.49 -24.69 35.62
CA SER A 472 8.44 -23.76 35.24
C SER A 472 9.00 -22.64 34.37
N LEU A 473 8.19 -22.17 33.42
CA LEU A 473 8.46 -20.95 32.66
C LEU A 473 8.34 -19.74 33.59
N VAL A 474 9.28 -18.80 33.50
CA VAL A 474 9.24 -17.51 34.22
C VAL A 474 8.49 -16.49 33.38
N ALA A 475 7.71 -15.62 34.04
CA ALA A 475 6.99 -14.49 33.45
C ALA A 475 7.94 -13.43 32.83
N SER A 476 8.52 -13.71 31.67
CA SER A 476 9.17 -12.74 30.78
C SER A 476 9.64 -13.38 29.46
N SER A 477 8.91 -14.34 28.91
CA SER A 477 9.32 -15.05 27.70
C SER A 477 8.73 -14.43 26.43
N GLU A 478 9.45 -14.51 25.31
CA GLU A 478 9.08 -13.95 24.00
C GLU A 478 9.14 -15.02 22.90
N GLN A 479 8.17 -14.97 21.98
CA GLN A 479 8.14 -15.69 20.72
C GLN A 479 7.89 -14.71 19.57
N ASN A 480 8.74 -14.78 18.54
CA ASN A 480 8.61 -14.00 17.31
C ASN A 480 8.52 -14.97 16.14
N ILE A 481 7.54 -14.79 15.25
CA ILE A 481 7.41 -15.51 13.98
C ILE A 481 7.29 -14.52 12.83
#